data_AF-A0A526YHB1-F1
#
_entry.id   AF-A0A526YHB1-F1
#
_cell.length_a   1.000
_cell.length_b   1.000
_cell.length_c   1.000
_cell.angle_alpha   90.00
_cell.angle_beta   90.00
_cell.angle_gamma   90.00
#
_symmetry.space_group_name_H-M   'P 1'
#
loop_
_entity.id
_entity.type
_entity.pdbx_description
1 polymer ?
#
loop_
_entity_poly.entity_id
_entity_poly.type
_entity_poly.pdbx_seq_one_letter_code
_entity_poly.pdbx_strand_id
1 'polypeptide(L)'
;ASGSLVVAVAFAGLALLAYAGIHSFWWGVFPLMALMGLGMALVVSPLSTAVMTAVEDKDTGAASGINNAVSRIGGLIAVAAMGSLAAWVYAAALNSGAASGIPGFGEPAPDVDAARLAASDAAFAAV
;
A
#
# COMPACT_ATOMS: atom_id res chain seq x y z
N ALA A 1 -12.87 13.01 7.69
CA ALA A 1 -13.46 11.78 7.11
C ALA A 1 -13.53 11.82 5.58
N SER A 2 -14.00 12.92 4.96
CA SER A 2 -14.10 13.05 3.49
C SER A 2 -12.77 12.87 2.76
N GLY A 3 -11.68 13.49 3.22
CA GLY A 3 -10.36 13.32 2.60
C GLY A 3 -9.86 11.87 2.59
N SER A 4 -10.00 11.16 3.72
CA SER A 4 -9.61 9.75 3.84
C SER A 4 -10.43 8.82 2.93
N LEU A 5 -11.72 9.12 2.72
CA LEU A 5 -12.57 8.41 1.76
C LEU A 5 -12.09 8.60 0.32
N VAL A 6 -11.71 9.83 -0.06
CA VAL A 6 -11.15 10.13 -1.39
C VAL A 6 -9.86 9.34 -1.62
N VAL A 7 -8.98 9.30 -0.62
CA VAL A 7 -7.75 8.50 -0.68
C VAL A 7 -8.06 7.00 -0.84
N ALA A 8 -9.02 6.47 -0.09
CA ALA A 8 -9.42 5.06 -0.18
C ALA A 8 -9.97 4.70 -1.58
N VAL A 9 -10.81 5.56 -2.17
CA VAL A 9 -11.32 5.36 -3.53
C VAL A 9 -10.19 5.39 -4.56
N ALA A 10 -9.22 6.30 -4.41
CA ALA A 10 -8.08 6.37 -5.31
C ALA A 10 -7.23 5.08 -5.27
N PHE A 11 -6.90 4.58 -4.07
CA PHE A 11 -6.18 3.32 -3.90
C PHE A 11 -6.96 2.11 -4.42
N ALA A 12 -8.26 2.04 -4.16
CA ALA A 12 -9.12 0.98 -4.69
C ALA A 12 -9.15 0.99 -6.23
N GLY A 13 -9.23 2.17 -6.84
CA GLY A 13 -9.14 2.32 -8.30
C GLY A 13 -7.79 1.86 -8.86
N LEU A 14 -6.69 2.21 -8.20
CA LEU A 14 -5.35 1.79 -8.63
C LEU A 14 -5.19 0.26 -8.53
N ALA A 15 -5.67 -0.33 -7.44
CA ALA A 15 -5.69 -1.78 -7.26
C ALA A 15 -6.53 -2.49 -8.33
N LEU A 16 -7.69 -1.93 -8.68
CA LEU A 16 -8.54 -2.46 -9.75
C LEU A 16 -7.88 -2.39 -11.12
N LEU A 17 -7.19 -1.29 -11.45
CA LEU A 17 -6.45 -1.18 -12.72
C LEU A 17 -5.30 -2.19 -12.79
N ALA A 18 -4.55 -2.35 -11.69
CA ALA A 18 -3.48 -3.34 -11.59
C ALA A 18 -4.02 -4.76 -11.79
N TYR A 19 -5.09 -5.11 -11.08
CA TYR A 19 -5.75 -6.42 -11.22
C TYR A 19 -6.31 -6.67 -12.62
N ALA A 20 -6.87 -5.64 -13.26
CA ALA A 20 -7.39 -5.73 -14.62
C ALA A 20 -6.31 -5.72 -15.71
N GLY A 21 -5.03 -5.56 -15.35
CA GLY A 21 -3.92 -5.45 -16.32
C GLY A 21 -4.03 -4.22 -17.22
N ILE A 22 -4.66 -3.14 -16.75
CA ILE A 22 -4.87 -1.93 -17.55
C ILE A 22 -3.69 -0.96 -17.35
N HIS A 23 -2.89 -0.79 -18.40
CA HIS A 23 -1.67 0.02 -18.37
C HIS A 23 -1.87 1.40 -19.00
N SER A 24 -2.98 2.08 -18.66
CA SER A 24 -3.27 3.43 -19.18
C SER A 24 -2.78 4.50 -18.21
N PHE A 25 -1.68 5.17 -18.56
CA PHE A 25 -1.14 6.24 -17.73
C PHE A 25 -2.09 7.43 -17.64
N TRP A 26 -2.42 8.07 -18.77
CA TRP A 26 -3.17 9.32 -18.79
C TRP A 26 -4.62 9.19 -18.33
N TRP A 27 -5.24 8.04 -18.59
CA TRP A 27 -6.68 7.84 -18.32
C TRP A 27 -6.95 6.87 -17.18
N GLY A 28 -5.92 6.22 -16.64
CA GLY A 28 -6.03 5.31 -15.50
C GLY A 28 -5.23 5.81 -14.30
N VAL A 29 -3.91 5.67 -14.38
CA VAL A 29 -3.01 5.94 -13.24
C VAL A 29 -3.01 7.41 -12.84
N PHE A 30 -2.80 8.32 -13.78
CA PHE A 30 -2.70 9.75 -13.54
C PHE A 30 -3.93 10.34 -12.80
N PRO A 31 -5.18 10.16 -13.27
CA PRO A 31 -6.33 10.73 -12.59
C PRO A 31 -6.53 10.18 -11.18
N LEU A 32 -6.22 8.90 -10.96
CA LEU A 32 -6.29 8.29 -9.62
C LEU A 32 -5.19 8.82 -8.69
N MET A 33 -3.96 9.01 -9.19
CA MET A 33 -2.89 9.64 -8.42
C MET A 33 -3.20 11.11 -8.08
N ALA A 34 -3.81 11.85 -9.02
CA ALA A 34 -4.28 13.21 -8.77
C ALA A 34 -5.36 13.24 -7.69
N LEU A 35 -6.32 12.31 -7.77
CA LEU A 35 -7.38 12.14 -6.76
C LEU A 35 -6.81 11.80 -5.38
N MET A 36 -5.81 10.91 -5.33
CA MET A 36 -5.07 10.58 -4.11
C MET A 36 -4.41 11.84 -3.51
N GLY A 37 -3.73 12.64 -4.33
CA GLY A 37 -3.10 13.89 -3.89
C GLY A 37 -4.10 14.90 -3.31
N LEU A 38 -5.26 15.05 -3.94
CA LEU A 38 -6.36 15.88 -3.44
C LEU A 38 -6.89 15.36 -2.09
N GLY A 39 -7.14 14.06 -1.99
CA GLY A 39 -7.57 13.43 -0.74
C GLY A 39 -6.56 13.63 0.39
N MET A 40 -5.27 13.46 0.09
CA MET A 40 -4.19 13.68 1.06
C MET A 40 -4.08 15.14 1.51
N ALA A 41 -4.24 16.11 0.60
CA ALA A 41 -4.26 17.54 0.96
C ALA A 41 -5.38 17.86 1.97
N LEU A 42 -6.56 17.26 1.76
CA LEU A 42 -7.72 17.40 2.66
C LEU A 42 -7.56 16.69 4.02
N VAL A 43 -6.57 15.79 4.17
CA VAL A 43 -6.29 15.10 5.43
C VAL A 43 -5.12 15.75 6.16
N VAL A 44 -3.98 15.91 5.48
CA VAL A 44 -2.72 16.27 6.12
C VAL A 44 -2.74 17.69 6.67
N SER A 45 -3.27 18.66 5.90
CA SER A 45 -3.33 20.05 6.32
C SER A 45 -4.13 20.24 7.62
N PRO A 46 -5.42 19.84 7.69
CA PRO A 46 -6.21 20.04 8.91
C PRO A 46 -5.72 19.20 10.09
N LEU A 47 -5.16 18.01 9.85
CA LEU A 47 -4.59 17.19 10.92
C LEU A 47 -3.39 17.89 11.58
N SER A 48 -2.45 18.39 10.76
CA SER A 48 -1.28 19.10 11.28
C SER A 48 -1.70 20.37 12.04
N THR A 49 -2.66 21.12 11.50
CA THR A 49 -3.18 22.31 12.19
C THR A 49 -3.82 21.93 13.52
N ALA A 50 -4.69 20.92 13.55
CA ALA A 50 -5.34 20.48 14.78
C ALA A 50 -4.34 20.09 15.88
N VAL A 51 -3.28 19.35 15.53
CA VAL A 51 -2.21 18.97 16.45
C VAL A 51 -1.46 20.20 16.98
N MET A 52 -1.08 21.12 16.09
CA MET A 52 -0.34 22.33 16.49
C MET A 52 -1.19 23.29 17.33
N THR A 53 -2.49 23.40 17.07
CA THR A 53 -3.41 24.27 17.83
C THR A 53 -3.84 23.68 19.19
N ALA A 54 -3.56 22.40 19.44
CA ALA A 54 -3.93 21.71 20.67
C ALA A 54 -2.91 21.88 21.80
N VAL A 55 -1.78 22.53 21.54
CA VAL A 55 -0.67 22.70 22.49
C VAL A 55 -0.31 24.17 22.63
N GLU A 56 0.37 24.53 23.72
CA GLU A 56 0.94 25.87 23.89
C GLU A 56 2.15 26.07 22.96
N ASP A 57 2.47 27.32 22.60
CA ASP A 57 3.58 27.64 21.67
C ASP A 57 4.91 26.99 22.08
N LYS A 58 5.19 26.93 23.39
CA LYS A 58 6.40 26.31 23.96
C LYS A 58 6.54 24.82 23.65
N ASP A 59 5.43 24.13 23.37
CA ASP A 59 5.35 22.69 23.13
C ASP A 59 5.17 22.34 21.64
N THR A 60 5.08 23.33 20.75
CA THR A 60 4.85 23.13 19.30
C THR A 60 5.93 22.26 18.65
N GLY A 61 7.18 22.38 19.11
CA GLY A 61 8.28 21.53 18.64
C GLY A 61 8.08 20.05 18.97
N ALA A 62 7.60 19.75 20.19
CA ALA A 62 7.29 18.38 20.60
C ALA A 62 6.08 17.83 19.83
N ALA A 63 5.03 18.65 19.65
CA ALA A 63 3.84 18.27 18.90
C ALA A 63 4.14 17.90 17.43
N SER A 64 4.96 18.71 16.75
CA SER A 64 5.43 18.41 15.39
C SER A 64 6.29 17.13 15.34
N GLY A 65 7.16 16.95 16.34
CA GLY A 65 7.97 15.74 16.49
C GLY A 65 7.10 14.47 16.61
N ILE A 66 6.05 14.52 17.44
CA ILE A 66 5.08 13.42 17.59
C ILE A 66 4.35 13.16 16.27
N ASN A 67 3.86 14.19 15.59
CA ASN A 67 3.17 14.04 14.30
C ASN A 67 4.06 13.35 13.25
N ASN A 68 5.34 13.71 13.20
CA ASN A 68 6.31 13.05 12.33
C ASN A 68 6.59 11.61 12.74
N ALA A 69 6.72 11.34 14.04
CA ALA A 69 6.92 9.98 14.55
C ALA A 69 5.72 9.08 14.20
N VAL A 70 4.49 9.55 14.43
CA VAL A 70 3.26 8.85 14.08
C VAL A 70 3.18 8.59 12.58
N SER A 71 3.51 9.58 11.75
CA SER A 71 3.54 9.43 10.28
C SER A 71 4.52 8.33 9.84
N ARG A 72 5.72 8.28 10.43
CA ARG A 72 6.71 7.23 10.16
C ARG A 72 6.22 5.85 10.60
N ILE A 73 5.65 5.75 11.80
CA ILE A 73 5.07 4.49 12.31
C ILE A 73 3.97 4.00 11.38
N GLY A 74 3.08 4.88 10.92
CA GLY A 74 2.05 4.55 9.93
C GLY A 74 2.64 4.00 8.63
N GLY A 75 3.70 4.64 8.11
CA GLY A 75 4.42 4.14 6.93
C GLY A 75 5.06 2.76 7.14
N LEU A 76 5.68 2.53 8.30
CA LEU A 76 6.27 1.23 8.64
C LEU A 76 5.21 0.12 8.74
N ILE A 77 4.05 0.42 9.35
CA ILE A 77 2.91 -0.51 9.43
C ILE A 77 2.40 -0.83 8.02
N ALA A 78 2.26 0.17 7.15
CA ALA A 78 1.83 -0.04 5.76
C ALA A 78 2.81 -0.95 5.00
N VAL A 79 4.12 -0.73 5.12
CA VAL A 79 5.15 -1.57 4.49
C VAL A 79 5.11 -3.01 5.03
N ALA A 80 4.97 -3.19 6.34
CA ALA A 80 4.86 -4.52 6.94
C ALA A 80 3.58 -5.26 6.49
N ALA A 81 2.46 -4.54 6.38
CA ALA A 81 1.21 -5.10 5.88
C ALA A 81 1.33 -5.53 4.41
N MET A 82 1.96 -4.72 3.55
CA MET A 82 2.23 -5.08 2.15
C MET A 82 3.05 -6.37 2.05
N GLY A 83 4.17 -6.47 2.78
CA GLY A 83 4.98 -7.70 2.79
C GLY A 83 4.19 -8.94 3.25
N SER A 84 3.33 -8.78 4.27
CA SER A 84 2.48 -9.86 4.77
C SER A 84 1.42 -10.29 3.74
N LEU A 85 0.81 -9.32 3.04
CA LEU A 85 -0.17 -9.57 1.98
C LEU A 85 0.46 -10.30 0.80
N ALA A 86 1.62 -9.84 0.32
CA ALA A 86 2.34 -10.48 -0.77
C ALA A 86 2.72 -11.94 -0.42
N ALA A 87 3.21 -12.19 0.80
CA ALA A 87 3.52 -13.54 1.27
C ALA A 87 2.27 -14.44 1.33
N TRP A 88 1.14 -13.90 1.78
CA TRP A 88 -0.12 -14.64 1.84
C TRP A 88 -0.66 -14.98 0.44
N VAL A 89 -0.67 -14.02 -0.49
CA VAL A 89 -1.11 -14.24 -1.88
C VAL A 89 -0.21 -15.23 -2.60
N TYR A 90 1.12 -15.14 -2.40
CA TYR A 90 2.06 -16.12 -2.94
C TYR A 90 1.75 -17.54 -2.46
N ALA A 91 1.56 -17.72 -1.14
CA ALA A 91 1.22 -19.03 -0.56
C ALA A 91 -0.14 -19.56 -1.07
N ALA A 92 -1.13 -18.68 -1.21
CA ALA A 92 -2.44 -19.04 -1.74
C ALA A 92 -2.37 -19.47 -3.22
N ALA A 93 -1.60 -18.77 -4.04
CA ALA A 93 -1.41 -19.09 -5.46
C ALA A 93 -0.78 -20.49 -5.61
N LEU A 94 0.19 -20.85 -4.78
CA LEU A 94 0.80 -22.19 -4.79
C LEU A 94 -0.19 -23.28 -4.35
N ASN A 95 -0.95 -23.06 -3.28
CA ASN A 95 -1.96 -24.02 -2.79
C ASN A 95 -3.12 -24.26 -3.76
N SER A 96 -3.39 -23.34 -4.68
CA SER A 96 -4.52 -23.40 -5.62
C SER A 96 -4.32 -24.32 -6.83
N GLY A 97 -3.17 -24.99 -6.95
CA GLY A 97 -2.96 -25.98 -8.02
C GLY A 97 -1.52 -26.48 -8.25
N ALA A 98 -0.53 -26.04 -7.48
CA ALA A 98 0.88 -26.40 -7.67
C ALA A 98 1.40 -27.22 -6.46
N ALA A 99 1.76 -28.47 -6.75
CA ALA A 99 2.27 -29.55 -5.89
C ALA A 99 2.76 -29.21 -4.46
N SER A 100 2.41 -30.08 -3.51
CA SER A 100 3.12 -30.30 -2.25
C SER A 100 4.65 -30.32 -2.48
N GLY A 101 5.37 -29.32 -1.96
CA GLY A 101 6.85 -29.28 -2.01
C GLY A 101 7.47 -28.01 -2.59
N ILE A 102 6.70 -26.97 -2.90
CA ILE A 102 7.25 -25.72 -3.48
C ILE A 102 7.96 -24.90 -2.39
N PRO A 103 9.27 -24.59 -2.57
CA PRO A 103 10.04 -23.79 -1.62
C PRO A 103 9.53 -22.35 -1.48
N GLY A 104 9.77 -21.76 -0.31
CA GLY A 104 9.34 -20.40 0.05
C GLY A 104 9.92 -19.29 -0.86
N PHE A 105 9.48 -18.06 -0.61
CA PHE A 105 9.94 -16.87 -1.33
C PHE A 105 11.48 -16.76 -1.25
N GLY A 106 12.17 -16.79 -2.40
CA GLY A 106 13.64 -16.71 -2.48
C GLY A 106 14.42 -18.03 -2.63
N GLU A 107 13.79 -19.21 -2.50
CA GLU A 107 14.47 -20.51 -2.66
C GLU A 107 14.46 -21.01 -4.14
N PRO A 108 15.56 -21.51 -4.70
CA PRO A 108 15.63 -21.97 -6.09
C PRO A 108 14.93 -23.33 -6.28
N ALA A 109 14.07 -23.45 -7.30
CA ALA A 109 13.30 -24.66 -7.56
C ALA A 109 13.07 -24.86 -9.08
N PRO A 110 14.07 -25.39 -9.80
CA PRO A 110 14.10 -25.41 -11.28
C PRO A 110 12.95 -26.19 -11.94
N ASP A 111 12.26 -27.07 -11.21
CA ASP A 111 11.16 -27.89 -11.72
C ASP A 111 9.78 -27.21 -11.59
N VAL A 112 9.71 -26.06 -10.89
CA VAL A 112 8.46 -25.32 -10.58
C VAL A 112 8.55 -23.84 -10.93
N ASP A 113 9.48 -23.45 -11.80
CA ASP A 113 9.73 -22.05 -12.18
C ASP A 113 8.47 -21.34 -12.72
N ALA A 114 7.66 -22.03 -13.53
CA ALA A 114 6.41 -21.45 -14.04
C ALA A 114 5.38 -21.18 -12.94
N ALA A 115 5.27 -22.06 -11.94
CA ALA A 115 4.38 -21.86 -10.79
C ALA A 115 4.90 -20.77 -9.85
N ARG A 116 6.22 -20.69 -9.66
CA ARG A 116 6.86 -19.60 -8.90
C ARG A 116 6.67 -18.25 -9.58
N LEU A 117 6.90 -18.16 -10.89
CA LEU A 117 6.67 -16.95 -11.68
C LEU A 117 5.22 -16.47 -11.55
N ALA A 118 4.25 -17.38 -11.75
CA ALA A 118 2.84 -17.04 -11.61
C ALA A 118 2.47 -16.61 -10.18
N ALA A 119 3.00 -17.28 -9.15
CA ALA A 119 2.76 -16.90 -7.75
C ALA A 119 3.43 -15.57 -7.37
N SER A 120 4.63 -15.29 -7.89
CA SER A 120 5.32 -14.01 -7.72
C SER A 120 4.56 -12.88 -8.42
N ASP A 121 4.13 -13.07 -9.67
CA ASP A 121 3.32 -12.10 -10.40
C ASP A 121 2.00 -11.80 -9.67
N ALA A 122 1.32 -12.84 -9.17
CA ALA A 122 0.11 -12.67 -8.38
C ALA A 122 0.36 -11.92 -7.06
N ALA A 123 1.47 -12.22 -6.37
CA ALA A 123 1.85 -11.54 -5.14
C ALA A 123 2.17 -10.06 -5.40
N PHE A 124 2.92 -9.74 -6.45
CA PHE A 124 3.23 -8.35 -6.82
C PHE A 124 2.00 -7.58 -7.31
N ALA A 125 1.05 -8.22 -7.99
CA ALA A 125 -0.19 -7.57 -8.40
C ALA A 125 -1.10 -7.20 -7.21
N ALA A 126 -0.88 -7.79 -6.03
CA ALA A 126 -1.69 -7.58 -4.84
C ALA A 126 -1.22 -6.45 -3.92
N VAL A 127 -0.01 -5.90 -4.12
CA VAL A 127 0.59 -4.82 -3.33
C VAL A 127 0.90 -3.59 -4.17
#